data_AF-A0A1W6LGS0-F1
#
_entry.id   AF-A0A1W6LGS0-F1
#
_cell.length_a   1.000
_cell.length_b   1.000
_cell.length_c   1.000
_cell.angle_alpha   90.00
_cell.angle_beta   90.00
_cell.angle_gamma   90.00
#
_symmetry.space_group_name_H-M   'P 1'
#
loop_
_entity.id
_entity.type
_entity.pdbx_description
1 polymer ?
#
loop_
_entity_poly.entity_id
_entity_poly.type
_entity_poly.pdbx_seq_one_letter_code
_entity_poly.pdbx_strand_id
1 'polypeptide(L)'
;MSLASEMFRDDRRLQECLLHDRAHLTEGTVGPFVNKVQDALFVIDGLRCVPEERRLQRYGPSTAAAVHSFKKRRRIINRSYQTQADDIVGKMTIDALDKALVEKERQCRPVVHVAGARAKAVASVPGDRRRPNGPLPPAGARAALIGAPVSAPSNLSPAGVAMTRAPGAAALVNLARRRLGAMMQFHAHPTLPLPPGIMPSFDALWACFGLPVFPKNSPLLPGQTNQAVKSIADFLRVVDDVYERAVRHLAQANTLFHDPAGPVPEFDGAHAFTLTTPRKPGEPAPSAAFPDGCFFNPRYLAGAEGPVGTRKQMVVALHECVHFVQNDNIADNATQTLSSAHGYSDFVIFCAFGRMAISDSE
;
A
#
# COMPACT_ATOMS: atom_id res chain seq x y z
N MET A 1 -20.95 3.09 30.96
CA MET A 1 -19.78 2.47 30.27
C MET A 1 -19.01 3.59 29.61
N SER A 2 -17.69 3.47 29.51
CA SER A 2 -16.81 4.41 28.81
C SER A 2 -16.10 3.69 27.67
N LEU A 3 -15.75 4.42 26.61
CA LEU A 3 -14.90 3.91 25.53
C LEU A 3 -13.50 3.60 26.08
N ALA A 4 -12.91 2.51 25.60
CA ALA A 4 -11.69 1.90 26.14
C ALA A 4 -10.49 1.93 25.18
N SER A 5 -10.72 2.01 23.87
CA SER A 5 -9.64 2.09 22.87
C SER A 5 -8.79 3.34 23.08
N GLU A 6 -7.49 3.24 22.78
CA GLU A 6 -6.58 4.39 22.88
C GLU A 6 -7.03 5.54 21.95
N MET A 7 -7.67 5.21 20.83
CA MET A 7 -8.19 6.20 19.88
C MET A 7 -9.38 7.01 20.42
N PHE A 8 -10.29 6.38 21.19
CA PHE A 8 -11.56 7.01 21.57
C PHE A 8 -11.70 7.38 23.04
N ARG A 9 -10.98 6.72 23.95
CA ARG A 9 -11.22 6.84 25.41
C ARG A 9 -11.13 8.28 25.94
N ASP A 10 -10.29 9.10 25.34
CA ASP A 10 -10.05 10.49 25.78
C ASP A 10 -10.87 11.52 24.97
N ASP A 11 -11.69 11.08 24.01
CA ASP A 11 -12.54 11.97 23.21
C ASP A 11 -13.90 12.20 23.86
N ARG A 12 -14.07 13.37 24.47
CA ARG A 12 -15.34 13.73 25.14
C ARG A 12 -16.55 13.61 24.22
N ARG A 13 -16.45 13.97 22.94
CA ARG A 13 -17.61 13.94 22.03
C ARG A 13 -18.01 12.51 21.68
N LEU A 14 -17.04 11.62 21.49
CA LEU A 14 -17.32 10.19 21.28
C LEU A 14 -17.84 9.52 22.55
N GLN A 15 -17.32 9.88 23.72
CA GLN A 15 -17.88 9.43 25.01
C GLN A 15 -19.34 9.90 25.16
N GLU A 16 -19.66 11.13 24.78
CA GLU A 16 -21.05 11.61 24.76
C GLU A 16 -21.92 10.82 23.77
N CYS A 17 -21.39 10.44 22.59
CA CYS A 17 -22.09 9.59 21.62
C CYS A 17 -22.47 8.21 22.18
N LEU A 18 -21.63 7.66 23.09
CA LEU A 18 -21.94 6.42 23.80
C LEU A 18 -23.10 6.57 24.81
N LEU A 19 -23.34 7.79 25.31
CA LEU A 19 -24.27 8.05 26.41
C LEU A 19 -25.58 8.72 25.95
N HIS A 20 -25.53 9.58 24.93
CA HIS A 20 -26.63 10.47 24.57
C HIS A 20 -26.92 10.48 23.07
N ASP A 21 -28.19 10.31 22.70
CA ASP A 21 -28.60 10.22 21.29
C ASP A 21 -28.37 11.54 20.53
N ARG A 22 -28.43 12.69 21.23
CA ARG A 22 -28.08 14.01 20.69
C ARG A 22 -26.61 14.17 20.28
N ALA A 23 -25.76 13.23 20.68
CA ALA A 23 -24.35 13.20 20.35
C ALA A 23 -24.01 12.19 19.25
N HIS A 24 -25.02 11.51 18.69
CA HIS A 24 -24.85 10.66 17.51
C HIS A 24 -24.27 11.46 16.34
N LEU A 25 -23.46 10.78 15.53
CA LEU A 25 -22.86 11.36 14.33
C LEU A 25 -23.70 10.98 13.12
N THR A 26 -24.18 11.99 12.42
CA THR A 26 -24.95 11.87 11.17
C THR A 26 -24.24 12.60 10.04
N GLU A 27 -24.71 12.41 8.81
CA GLU A 27 -24.24 13.21 7.67
C GLU A 27 -24.31 14.72 7.97
N GLY A 28 -23.29 15.44 7.51
CA GLY A 28 -23.10 16.87 7.78
C GLY A 28 -22.36 17.19 9.08
N THR A 29 -22.18 16.22 9.98
CA THR A 29 -21.38 16.41 11.21
C THR A 29 -19.93 16.76 10.86
N VAL A 30 -19.35 17.75 11.53
CA VAL A 30 -17.96 18.19 11.31
C VAL A 30 -17.21 18.26 12.63
N GLY A 31 -15.97 17.77 12.63
CA GLY A 31 -15.01 17.98 13.71
C GLY A 31 -13.99 16.85 13.87
N PRO A 32 -12.96 17.05 14.71
CA PRO A 32 -11.86 16.09 14.86
C PRO A 32 -12.30 14.66 15.22
N PHE A 33 -13.39 14.52 15.97
CA PHE A 33 -13.98 13.24 16.36
C PHE A 33 -14.54 12.45 15.17
N VAL A 34 -14.94 13.11 14.07
CA VAL A 34 -15.34 12.44 12.82
C VAL A 34 -14.15 11.75 12.18
N ASN A 35 -12.99 12.42 12.14
CA ASN A 35 -11.78 11.83 11.56
C ASN A 35 -11.35 10.58 12.34
N LYS A 36 -11.49 10.58 13.67
CA LYS A 36 -11.24 9.36 14.48
C LYS A 36 -12.15 8.20 14.08
N VAL A 37 -13.42 8.45 13.81
CA VAL A 37 -14.35 7.42 13.31
C VAL A 37 -13.93 6.93 11.91
N GLN A 38 -13.55 7.84 11.02
CA GLN A 38 -13.05 7.49 9.68
C GLN A 38 -11.77 6.66 9.75
N ASP A 39 -10.84 7.02 10.64
CA ASP A 39 -9.61 6.28 10.93
C ASP A 39 -9.92 4.89 11.49
N ALA A 40 -10.86 4.78 12.43
CA ALA A 40 -11.29 3.50 12.98
C ALA A 40 -11.88 2.56 11.92
N LEU A 41 -12.76 3.08 11.05
CA LEU A 41 -13.34 2.31 9.94
C LEU A 41 -12.27 1.78 8.99
N PHE A 42 -11.25 2.60 8.72
CA PHE A 42 -10.10 2.19 7.92
C PHE A 42 -9.25 1.13 8.62
N VAL A 43 -8.89 1.33 9.89
CA VAL A 43 -8.05 0.41 10.67
C VAL A 43 -8.71 -0.96 10.85
N ILE A 44 -10.01 -0.99 11.12
CA ILE A 44 -10.72 -2.24 11.43
C ILE A 44 -11.01 -3.05 10.16
N ASP A 45 -11.47 -2.38 9.10
CA ASP A 45 -12.10 -3.05 7.94
C ASP A 45 -11.52 -2.62 6.59
N GLY A 46 -10.51 -1.73 6.56
CA GLY A 46 -9.98 -1.14 5.32
C GLY A 46 -10.99 -0.24 4.59
N LEU A 47 -12.06 0.19 5.25
CA LEU A 47 -13.09 1.02 4.64
C LEU A 47 -12.54 2.42 4.37
N ARG A 48 -12.61 2.84 3.10
CA ARG A 48 -12.08 4.12 2.65
C ARG A 48 -13.18 5.17 2.62
N CYS A 49 -12.93 6.30 3.27
CA CYS A 49 -13.68 7.54 3.07
C CYS A 49 -12.92 8.39 2.04
N VAL A 50 -13.62 9.20 1.25
CA VAL A 50 -12.95 10.03 0.25
C VAL A 50 -11.99 11.02 0.92
N PRO A 51 -10.83 11.34 0.29
CA PRO A 51 -9.81 12.18 0.92
C PRO A 51 -10.32 13.56 1.36
N GLU A 52 -11.28 14.12 0.61
CA GLU A 52 -11.85 15.43 0.92
C GLU A 52 -12.64 15.46 2.22
N GLU A 53 -13.49 14.45 2.47
CA GLU A 53 -14.25 14.31 3.72
C GLU A 53 -13.32 14.20 4.92
N ARG A 54 -12.23 13.43 4.80
CA ARG A 54 -11.22 13.31 5.86
C ARG A 54 -10.48 14.62 6.09
N ARG A 55 -10.06 15.30 5.01
CA ARG A 55 -9.38 16.61 5.10
C ARG A 55 -10.24 17.66 5.81
N LEU A 56 -11.54 17.67 5.52
CA LEU A 56 -12.51 18.58 6.11
C LEU A 56 -13.07 18.08 7.44
N GLN A 57 -12.67 16.89 7.91
CA GLN A 57 -13.18 16.23 9.10
C GLN A 57 -14.72 16.17 9.12
N ARG A 58 -15.30 15.91 7.94
CA ARG A 58 -16.74 15.95 7.68
C ARG A 58 -17.26 14.54 7.48
N TYR A 59 -18.40 14.27 8.11
CA TYR A 59 -19.17 13.06 7.90
C TYR A 59 -20.01 13.27 6.65
N GLY A 60 -19.49 12.87 5.49
CA GLY A 60 -20.20 12.96 4.22
C GLY A 60 -20.71 11.61 3.72
N PRO A 61 -21.17 11.54 2.46
CA PRO A 61 -21.76 10.33 1.88
C PRO A 61 -20.83 9.11 1.92
N SER A 62 -19.52 9.28 1.72
CA SER A 62 -18.60 8.14 1.74
C SER A 62 -18.36 7.61 3.15
N THR A 63 -18.36 8.50 4.16
CA THR A 63 -18.32 8.10 5.57
C THR A 63 -19.59 7.36 5.98
N ALA A 64 -20.77 7.86 5.56
CA ALA A 64 -22.06 7.21 5.77
C ALA A 64 -22.08 5.80 5.17
N ALA A 65 -21.64 5.64 3.92
CA ALA A 65 -21.54 4.34 3.26
C ALA A 65 -20.57 3.37 3.96
N ALA A 66 -19.43 3.88 4.46
CA ALA A 66 -18.48 3.10 5.25
C ALA A 66 -19.10 2.62 6.57
N VAL A 67 -19.80 3.49 7.31
CA VAL A 67 -20.49 3.12 8.55
C VAL A 67 -21.59 2.10 8.30
N HIS A 68 -22.41 2.30 7.27
CA HIS A 68 -23.43 1.33 6.87
C HIS A 68 -22.80 -0.05 6.56
N SER A 69 -21.69 -0.07 5.82
CA SER A 69 -20.96 -1.31 5.49
C SER A 69 -20.39 -2.00 6.74
N PHE A 70 -19.81 -1.23 7.67
CA PHE A 70 -19.33 -1.71 8.95
C PHE A 70 -20.45 -2.35 9.77
N LYS A 71 -21.60 -1.68 9.88
CA LYS A 71 -22.77 -2.16 10.62
C LYS A 71 -23.38 -3.41 9.99
N LYS A 72 -23.49 -3.45 8.66
CA LYS A 72 -24.02 -4.60 7.92
C LYS A 72 -23.19 -5.85 8.18
N ARG A 73 -21.86 -5.75 8.13
CA ARG A 73 -20.95 -6.89 8.39
C ARG A 73 -21.08 -7.44 9.81
N ARG A 74 -21.28 -6.58 10.80
CA ARG A 74 -21.38 -6.96 12.23
C ARG A 74 -22.81 -7.11 12.74
N ARG A 75 -23.81 -6.97 11.87
CA ARG A 75 -25.25 -7.02 12.19
C ARG A 75 -25.63 -6.06 13.34
N ILE A 76 -25.05 -4.86 13.33
CA ILE A 76 -25.33 -3.81 14.33
C ILE A 76 -26.62 -3.11 13.91
N ILE A 77 -27.75 -3.66 14.35
CA ILE A 77 -29.10 -3.16 14.06
C ILE A 77 -29.86 -3.06 15.36
N ASN A 78 -30.46 -1.90 15.64
CA ASN A 78 -31.37 -1.78 16.76
C ASN A 78 -32.73 -2.37 16.39
N ARG A 79 -32.91 -3.67 16.64
CA ARG A 79 -34.09 -4.43 16.21
C ARG A 79 -35.41 -3.95 16.83
N SER A 80 -35.39 -3.13 17.88
CA SER A 80 -36.62 -2.55 18.42
C SER A 80 -37.20 -1.45 17.53
N TYR A 81 -36.40 -0.87 16.62
CA TYR A 81 -36.81 0.26 15.77
C TYR A 81 -36.51 0.07 14.29
N GLN A 82 -35.54 -0.77 13.94
CA GLN A 82 -35.02 -0.88 12.58
C GLN A 82 -34.92 -2.34 12.15
N THR A 83 -35.29 -2.59 10.89
CA THR A 83 -35.09 -3.90 10.23
C THR A 83 -33.80 -3.95 9.41
N GLN A 84 -33.20 -2.79 9.12
CA GLN A 84 -31.96 -2.64 8.35
C GLN A 84 -30.95 -1.78 9.11
N ALA A 85 -29.67 -1.92 8.77
CA ALA A 85 -28.64 -1.04 9.32
C ALA A 85 -28.82 0.38 8.75
N ASP A 86 -28.78 1.40 9.60
CA ASP A 86 -28.63 2.79 9.18
C ASP A 86 -27.16 3.17 8.96
N ASP A 87 -26.92 4.41 8.56
CA ASP A 87 -25.63 5.05 8.33
C ASP A 87 -25.21 6.03 9.43
N ILE A 88 -25.79 5.90 10.64
CA ILE A 88 -25.57 6.74 11.81
C ILE A 88 -24.63 6.05 12.79
N VAL A 89 -23.67 6.81 13.32
CA VAL A 89 -22.86 6.37 14.46
C VAL A 89 -23.57 6.78 15.73
N GLY A 90 -24.37 5.86 16.25
CA GLY A 90 -24.95 5.96 17.58
C GLY A 90 -24.29 5.05 18.61
N LYS A 91 -24.91 4.92 19.79
CA LYS A 91 -24.41 4.15 20.93
C LYS A 91 -23.86 2.76 20.58
N MET A 92 -24.65 1.96 19.86
CA MET A 92 -24.24 0.60 19.46
C MET A 92 -23.07 0.60 18.49
N THR A 93 -23.05 1.57 17.57
CA THR A 93 -22.00 1.68 16.55
C THR A 93 -20.67 2.11 17.19
N ILE A 94 -20.69 3.13 18.06
CA ILE A 94 -19.46 3.62 18.70
C ILE A 94 -18.88 2.61 19.69
N ASP A 95 -19.73 1.89 20.44
CA ASP A 95 -19.33 0.78 21.31
C ASP A 95 -18.69 -0.38 20.51
N ALA A 96 -19.27 -0.73 19.36
CA ALA A 96 -18.73 -1.78 18.51
C ALA A 96 -17.39 -1.40 17.85
N LEU A 97 -17.26 -0.14 17.40
CA LEU A 97 -15.98 0.37 16.87
C LEU A 97 -14.91 0.34 17.95
N ASP A 98 -15.24 0.80 19.17
CA ASP A 98 -14.31 0.80 20.29
C ASP A 98 -13.82 -0.61 20.65
N LYS A 99 -14.72 -1.58 20.75
CA LYS A 99 -14.38 -2.98 21.01
C LYS A 99 -13.47 -3.57 19.93
N ALA A 100 -13.77 -3.29 18.66
CA ALA A 100 -12.95 -3.76 17.54
C ALA A 100 -11.56 -3.11 17.52
N LEU A 101 -11.45 -1.83 17.90
CA LEU A 101 -10.17 -1.15 18.08
C LEU A 101 -9.37 -1.77 19.23
N VAL A 102 -9.98 -2.00 20.40
CA VAL A 102 -9.31 -2.65 21.54
C VAL A 102 -8.78 -4.03 21.14
N GLU A 103 -9.54 -4.81 20.37
CA GLU A 103 -9.07 -6.09 19.85
C GLU A 103 -7.84 -5.93 18.94
N LYS A 104 -7.85 -4.94 18.04
CA LYS A 104 -6.71 -4.63 17.18
C LYS A 104 -5.48 -4.15 17.96
N GLU A 105 -5.67 -3.29 18.95
CA GLU A 105 -4.60 -2.81 19.83
C GLU A 105 -3.95 -3.97 20.60
N ARG A 106 -4.75 -4.94 21.07
CA ARG A 106 -4.24 -6.16 21.72
C ARG A 106 -3.44 -7.04 20.77
N GLN A 107 -3.85 -7.15 19.51
CA GLN A 107 -3.12 -7.92 18.48
C GLN A 107 -1.78 -7.25 18.12
N CYS A 108 -1.71 -5.91 18.17
CA CYS A 108 -0.52 -5.15 17.79
C CYS A 108 0.45 -4.87 18.94
N ARG A 109 0.09 -5.13 20.20
CA ARG A 109 1.03 -4.99 21.32
C ARG A 109 2.07 -6.12 21.26
N PRO A 110 3.37 -5.81 21.13
CA PRO A 110 4.40 -6.84 21.18
C PRO A 110 4.35 -7.51 22.55
N VAL A 111 4.21 -8.83 22.57
CA VAL A 111 4.40 -9.63 23.78
C VAL A 111 5.86 -9.43 24.18
N VAL A 112 6.10 -8.59 25.18
CA VAL A 112 7.44 -8.42 25.75
C VAL A 112 7.76 -9.72 26.49
N HIS A 113 8.35 -10.68 25.78
CA HIS A 113 9.05 -11.77 26.42
C HIS A 113 10.30 -11.19 27.07
N VAL A 114 10.21 -10.96 28.38
CA VAL A 114 11.36 -10.61 29.23
C VAL A 114 12.25 -11.85 29.34
N ALA A 115 13.06 -12.09 28.31
CA ALA A 115 14.15 -13.06 28.36
C ALA A 115 15.46 -12.28 28.40
N GLY A 116 16.11 -12.29 29.57
CA GLY A 116 17.42 -11.69 29.75
C GLY A 116 18.46 -12.36 28.84
N ALA A 117 19.06 -11.60 27.93
CA ALA A 117 20.22 -12.04 27.18
C ALA A 117 21.21 -10.88 27.00
N ARG A 118 22.43 -11.09 27.51
CA ARG A 118 23.61 -10.24 27.37
C ARG A 118 23.98 -10.05 25.90
N ALA A 119 24.13 -8.80 25.48
CA ALA A 119 24.67 -8.44 24.17
C ALA A 119 26.19 -8.72 24.11
N LYS A 120 26.63 -9.49 23.10
CA LYS A 120 28.02 -9.52 22.63
C LYS A 120 28.14 -8.58 21.44
N ALA A 121 29.19 -7.75 21.46
CA ALA A 121 29.57 -6.84 20.39
C ALA A 121 29.97 -7.61 19.13
N VAL A 122 29.47 -7.19 17.97
CA VAL A 122 29.86 -7.70 16.65
C VAL A 122 30.67 -6.62 15.93
N ALA A 123 31.81 -7.05 15.38
CA ALA A 123 32.79 -6.24 14.70
C ALA A 123 32.28 -5.62 13.40
N SER A 124 32.79 -4.43 13.12
CA SER A 124 32.56 -3.56 11.96
C SER A 124 33.07 -4.14 10.63
N VAL A 125 32.24 -4.08 9.59
CA VAL A 125 32.57 -4.40 8.19
C VAL A 125 33.14 -3.14 7.49
N PRO A 126 34.14 -3.25 6.59
CA PRO A 126 34.71 -2.10 5.87
C PRO A 126 33.76 -1.55 4.80
N GLY A 127 33.65 -0.22 4.75
CA GLY A 127 32.66 0.50 3.94
C GLY A 127 32.98 0.62 2.45
N ASP A 128 31.96 0.39 1.64
CA ASP A 128 31.89 0.78 0.24
C ASP A 128 31.56 2.28 0.13
N ARG A 129 32.47 3.05 -0.49
CA ARG A 129 32.38 4.51 -0.66
C ARG A 129 31.81 4.84 -2.03
N ARG A 130 30.50 4.69 -2.21
CA ARG A 130 29.77 5.40 -3.27
C ARG A 130 28.59 6.14 -2.63
N ARG A 131 28.78 7.44 -2.34
CA ARG A 131 27.73 8.32 -1.81
C ARG A 131 26.94 8.96 -2.94
N PRO A 132 25.61 8.81 -2.98
CA PRO A 132 24.72 9.75 -3.66
C PRO A 132 23.85 10.47 -2.61
N ASN A 133 24.48 11.23 -1.70
CA ASN A 133 23.74 12.06 -0.73
C ASN A 133 23.70 13.51 -1.23
N GLY A 134 22.87 13.75 -2.24
CA GLY A 134 22.39 15.10 -2.58
C GLY A 134 21.08 15.40 -1.84
N PRO A 135 20.77 16.67 -1.53
CA PRO A 135 19.48 17.05 -0.97
C PRO A 135 18.33 16.60 -1.88
N LEU A 136 17.23 16.15 -1.27
CA LEU A 136 16.02 15.79 -2.00
C LEU A 136 15.55 16.99 -2.84
N PRO A 137 15.22 16.80 -4.13
CA PRO A 137 14.74 17.90 -4.95
C PRO A 137 13.47 18.52 -4.34
N PRO A 138 13.32 19.85 -4.40
CA PRO A 138 12.12 20.54 -3.92
C PRO A 138 10.89 20.03 -4.67
N ALA A 139 9.70 20.16 -4.05
CA ALA A 139 8.45 19.64 -4.60
C ALA A 139 8.19 20.04 -6.07
N GLY A 140 8.63 21.24 -6.49
CA GLY A 140 8.52 21.70 -7.88
C GLY A 140 9.39 20.93 -8.89
N ALA A 141 10.54 20.39 -8.49
CA ALA A 141 11.39 19.57 -9.36
C ALA A 141 10.86 18.12 -9.51
N ARG A 142 9.91 17.69 -8.66
CA ARG A 142 9.24 16.38 -8.81
C ARG A 142 8.34 16.32 -10.05
N ALA A 143 7.73 17.45 -10.42
CA ALA A 143 6.89 17.53 -11.62
C ALA A 143 7.71 17.43 -12.92
N ALA A 144 8.97 17.87 -12.91
CA ALA A 144 9.83 17.82 -14.09
C ALA A 144 10.40 16.42 -14.38
N LEU A 145 10.53 15.56 -13.37
CA LEU A 145 11.01 14.18 -13.55
C LEU A 145 10.00 13.28 -14.28
N ILE A 146 8.73 13.68 -14.27
CA ILE A 146 7.62 12.97 -14.89
C ILE A 146 7.15 13.92 -15.98
N GLY A 147 7.81 13.86 -17.14
CA GLY A 147 7.51 14.73 -18.27
C GLY A 147 6.00 14.87 -18.50
N ALA A 148 5.59 16.02 -19.07
CA ALA A 148 4.19 16.29 -19.40
C ALA A 148 3.55 15.05 -20.05
N PRO A 149 2.27 14.74 -19.76
CA PRO A 149 1.60 13.55 -20.28
C PRO A 149 1.71 13.54 -21.80
N VAL A 150 2.65 12.73 -22.31
CA VAL A 150 2.78 12.51 -23.74
C VAL A 150 1.72 11.48 -24.06
N SER A 151 0.68 11.90 -24.77
CA SER A 151 -0.31 11.01 -25.36
C SER A 151 0.43 9.86 -26.03
N ALA A 152 0.07 8.63 -25.67
CA ALA A 152 0.69 7.47 -26.30
C ALA A 152 0.47 7.56 -27.82
N PRO A 153 1.47 7.24 -28.64
CA PRO A 153 1.25 7.10 -30.07
C PRO A 153 0.12 6.09 -30.29
N SER A 154 -0.88 6.45 -31.08
CA SER A 154 -2.07 5.63 -31.34
C SER A 154 -1.76 4.27 -31.97
N ASN A 155 -0.53 4.06 -32.45
CA ASN A 155 -0.14 2.90 -33.24
C ASN A 155 0.68 1.87 -32.44
N LEU A 156 0.93 2.12 -31.15
CA LEU A 156 1.65 1.16 -30.31
C LEU A 156 0.68 0.14 -29.70
N SER A 157 1.13 -1.11 -29.65
CA SER A 157 0.47 -2.14 -28.85
C SER A 157 0.55 -1.83 -27.35
N PRO A 158 -0.27 -2.47 -26.50
CA PRO A 158 -0.17 -2.35 -25.05
C PRO A 158 1.26 -2.51 -24.50
N ALA A 159 1.98 -3.56 -24.91
CA ALA A 159 3.36 -3.78 -24.51
C ALA A 159 4.30 -2.70 -25.07
N GLY A 160 4.09 -2.27 -26.32
CA GLY A 160 4.82 -1.15 -26.91
C GLY A 160 4.68 0.12 -26.08
N VAL A 161 3.46 0.46 -25.63
CA VAL A 161 3.23 1.59 -24.73
C VAL A 161 3.93 1.35 -23.38
N ALA A 162 3.82 0.17 -22.79
CA ALA A 162 4.49 -0.17 -21.54
C ALA A 162 6.02 0.00 -21.61
N MET A 163 6.64 -0.40 -22.71
CA MET A 163 8.07 -0.17 -22.96
C MET A 163 8.42 1.32 -22.96
N THR A 164 7.60 2.17 -23.59
CA THR A 164 7.82 3.63 -23.54
C THR A 164 7.66 4.21 -22.13
N ARG A 165 6.90 3.54 -21.24
CA ARG A 165 6.69 3.97 -19.84
C ARG A 165 7.76 3.43 -18.89
N ALA A 166 8.47 2.37 -19.24
CA ALA A 166 9.43 1.71 -18.37
C ALA A 166 10.52 2.64 -17.78
N PRO A 167 11.12 3.58 -18.55
CA PRO A 167 12.07 4.53 -17.97
C PRO A 167 11.46 5.44 -16.89
N GLY A 168 10.22 5.89 -17.11
CA GLY A 168 9.47 6.70 -16.14
C GLY A 168 9.17 5.90 -14.87
N ALA A 169 8.69 4.66 -15.02
CA ALA A 169 8.49 3.75 -13.89
C ALA A 169 9.78 3.53 -13.08
N ALA A 170 10.91 3.29 -13.76
CA ALA A 170 12.21 3.11 -13.10
C ALA A 170 12.65 4.37 -12.35
N ALA A 171 12.37 5.56 -12.88
CA ALA A 171 12.64 6.81 -12.19
C ALA A 171 11.83 6.97 -10.89
N LEU A 172 10.56 6.55 -10.89
CA LEU A 172 9.71 6.52 -9.69
C LEU A 172 10.27 5.55 -8.64
N VAL A 173 10.68 4.35 -9.05
CA VAL A 173 11.29 3.36 -8.15
C VAL A 173 12.58 3.91 -7.54
N ASN A 174 13.45 4.51 -8.35
CA ASN A 174 14.70 5.10 -7.85
C ASN A 174 14.45 6.24 -6.85
N LEU A 175 13.34 6.98 -6.98
CA LEU A 175 12.94 7.96 -5.98
C LEU A 175 12.52 7.28 -4.66
N ALA A 176 11.77 6.18 -4.72
CA ALA A 176 11.43 5.40 -3.52
C ALA A 176 12.66 4.79 -2.84
N ARG A 177 13.60 4.22 -3.62
CA ARG A 177 14.89 3.72 -3.12
C ARG A 177 15.70 4.81 -2.41
N ARG A 178 15.76 6.03 -2.94
CA ARG A 178 16.42 7.16 -2.24
C ARG A 178 15.77 7.45 -0.89
N ARG A 179 14.44 7.40 -0.80
CA ARG A 179 13.74 7.56 0.49
C ARG A 179 14.05 6.41 1.45
N LEU A 180 14.06 5.16 0.97
CA LEU A 180 14.48 4.00 1.78
C LEU A 180 15.92 4.17 2.29
N GLY A 181 16.83 4.63 1.45
CA GLY A 181 18.21 4.97 1.83
C GLY A 181 18.27 5.95 2.99
N ALA A 182 17.49 7.04 2.92
CA ALA A 182 17.39 8.01 4.01
C ALA A 182 16.79 7.39 5.29
N MET A 183 15.81 6.49 5.17
CA MET A 183 15.20 5.79 6.31
C MET A 183 16.21 4.85 6.97
N MET A 184 16.98 4.10 6.17
CA MET A 184 18.05 3.23 6.66
C MET A 184 19.15 4.05 7.36
N GLN A 185 19.55 5.18 6.79
CA GLN A 185 20.56 6.07 7.38
C GLN A 185 20.07 6.66 8.71
N PHE A 186 18.84 7.14 8.77
CA PHE A 186 18.24 7.66 10.00
C PHE A 186 18.12 6.57 11.07
N HIS A 187 17.68 5.36 10.69
CA HIS A 187 17.58 4.23 11.62
C HIS A 187 18.95 3.83 12.20
N ALA A 188 20.00 3.82 11.37
CA ALA A 188 21.36 3.53 11.82
C ALA A 188 21.97 4.62 12.71
N HIS A 189 21.49 5.86 12.57
CA HIS A 189 22.03 7.03 13.27
C HIS A 189 20.90 7.96 13.77
N PRO A 190 20.17 7.54 14.82
CA PRO A 190 18.98 8.27 15.29
C PRO A 190 19.29 9.65 15.90
N THR A 191 20.57 9.96 16.13
CA THR A 191 21.04 11.27 16.62
C THR A 191 21.21 12.30 15.50
N LEU A 192 21.14 11.89 14.22
CA LEU A 192 21.16 12.83 13.11
C LEU A 192 19.86 13.67 13.10
N PRO A 193 19.92 14.94 12.66
CA PRO A 193 18.72 15.74 12.47
C PRO A 193 17.71 15.00 11.61
N LEU A 194 16.45 14.99 12.04
CA LEU A 194 15.36 14.31 11.37
C LEU A 194 15.20 14.86 9.94
N PRO A 195 15.46 14.07 8.88
CA PRO A 195 15.25 14.55 7.52
C PRO A 195 13.78 14.94 7.30
N PRO A 196 13.49 16.07 6.63
CA PRO A 196 12.11 16.46 6.34
C PRO A 196 11.34 15.35 5.63
N GLY A 197 10.16 15.00 6.14
CA GLY A 197 9.28 13.99 5.54
C GLY A 197 9.68 12.53 5.79
N ILE A 198 10.67 12.25 6.64
CA ILE A 198 11.07 10.88 6.96
C ILE A 198 9.99 10.12 7.74
N MET A 199 9.35 10.76 8.72
CA MET A 199 8.29 10.13 9.53
C MET A 199 7.08 9.75 8.68
N PRO A 200 6.53 10.64 7.82
CA PRO A 200 5.51 10.25 6.85
C PRO A 200 5.93 9.10 5.93
N SER A 201 7.23 8.95 5.62
CA SER A 201 7.72 7.85 4.79
C SER A 201 7.73 6.52 5.55
N PHE A 202 8.03 6.52 6.86
CA PHE A 202 7.81 5.35 7.71
C PHE A 202 6.32 5.01 7.79
N ASP A 203 5.45 5.99 8.04
CA ASP A 203 4.01 5.76 8.14
C ASP A 203 3.43 5.17 6.84
N ALA A 204 3.84 5.69 5.69
CA ALA A 204 3.43 5.17 4.39
C ALA A 204 3.95 3.74 4.14
N LEU A 205 5.21 3.47 4.51
CA LEU A 205 5.78 2.13 4.39
C LEU A 205 4.97 1.13 5.23
N TRP A 206 4.57 1.52 6.44
CA TRP A 206 3.75 0.69 7.33
C TRP A 206 2.33 0.52 6.83
N ALA A 207 1.75 1.55 6.21
CA ALA A 207 0.44 1.44 5.57
C ALA A 207 0.46 0.47 4.38
N CYS A 208 1.56 0.43 3.61
CA CYS A 208 1.72 -0.46 2.46
C CYS A 208 1.95 -1.93 2.86
N PHE A 209 2.82 -2.16 3.84
CA PHE A 209 3.35 -3.49 4.15
C PHE A 209 2.97 -4.02 5.54
N GLY A 210 2.12 -3.28 6.26
CA GLY A 210 1.79 -3.52 7.66
C GLY A 210 2.88 -3.03 8.61
N LEU A 211 2.53 -2.84 9.88
CA LEU A 211 3.53 -2.68 10.93
C LEU A 211 4.34 -3.98 11.04
N PRO A 212 5.68 -3.91 10.98
CA PRO A 212 6.46 -5.13 11.06
C PRO A 212 6.43 -5.67 12.49
N VAL A 213 5.77 -6.82 12.68
CA VAL A 213 5.89 -7.64 13.89
C VAL A 213 7.08 -8.57 13.68
N PHE A 214 8.16 -8.36 14.43
CA PHE A 214 9.38 -9.15 14.33
C PHE A 214 9.44 -10.24 15.43
N PRO A 215 10.00 -11.42 15.16
CA PRO A 215 10.42 -11.91 13.84
C PRO A 215 9.22 -12.33 12.98
N LYS A 216 9.22 -11.95 11.69
CA LYS A 216 8.20 -12.42 10.73
C LYS A 216 8.76 -13.62 9.98
N ASN A 217 8.43 -14.83 10.45
CA ASN A 217 8.57 -16.05 9.65
C ASN A 217 7.30 -16.17 8.82
N SER A 218 7.32 -15.72 7.56
CA SER A 218 6.25 -16.14 6.64
C SER A 218 6.66 -17.52 6.09
N PRO A 219 5.93 -18.60 6.40
CA PRO A 219 6.27 -19.95 5.94
C PRO A 219 6.09 -20.14 4.42
N LEU A 220 5.77 -19.08 3.67
CA LEU A 220 5.39 -19.15 2.26
C LEU A 220 6.52 -18.89 1.25
N LEU A 221 7.78 -18.73 1.67
CA LEU A 221 8.88 -18.42 0.73
C LEU A 221 10.03 -19.45 0.78
N PRO A 222 9.97 -20.56 0.01
CA PRO A 222 11.14 -21.41 -0.21
C PRO A 222 12.11 -20.72 -1.18
N GLY A 223 13.39 -20.63 -0.83
CA GLY A 223 14.47 -20.33 -1.79
C GLY A 223 14.94 -18.88 -1.96
N GLN A 224 14.34 -17.87 -1.31
CA GLN A 224 14.96 -16.54 -1.18
C GLN A 224 14.83 -15.95 0.23
N THR A 225 15.95 -15.36 0.70
CA THR A 225 16.16 -14.29 1.71
C THR A 225 15.31 -14.21 2.99
N ASN A 226 14.50 -15.19 3.34
CA ASN A 226 13.90 -15.33 4.67
C ASN A 226 14.88 -15.96 5.66
N GLN A 227 16.06 -15.35 5.84
CA GLN A 227 16.44 -15.22 7.24
C GLN A 227 15.31 -14.41 7.87
N ALA A 228 14.75 -14.88 8.99
CA ALA A 228 13.66 -14.17 9.68
C ALA A 228 13.97 -12.66 9.66
N VAL A 229 13.05 -11.84 9.13
CA VAL A 229 13.21 -10.39 9.21
C VAL A 229 13.20 -10.10 10.71
N LYS A 230 14.36 -9.76 11.27
CA LYS A 230 14.59 -9.66 12.72
C LYS A 230 14.65 -8.21 13.17
N SER A 231 14.81 -7.29 12.23
CA SER A 231 14.99 -5.88 12.51
C SER A 231 14.36 -5.01 11.42
N ILE A 232 14.16 -3.73 11.76
CA ILE A 232 13.75 -2.70 10.80
C ILE A 232 14.78 -2.60 9.67
N ALA A 233 16.07 -2.73 9.97
CA ALA A 233 17.12 -2.71 8.95
C ALA A 233 16.99 -3.86 7.94
N ASP A 234 16.65 -5.07 8.39
CA ASP A 234 16.40 -6.21 7.49
C ASP A 234 15.17 -5.94 6.62
N PHE A 235 14.10 -5.42 7.23
CA PHE A 235 12.88 -5.08 6.52
C PHE A 235 13.14 -4.08 5.39
N LEU A 236 13.82 -2.97 5.69
CA LEU A 236 14.14 -1.93 4.70
C LEU A 236 15.03 -2.47 3.58
N ARG A 237 15.98 -3.36 3.91
CA ARG A 237 16.85 -4.02 2.92
C ARG A 237 16.07 -4.94 1.97
N VAL A 238 15.08 -5.69 2.48
CA VAL A 238 14.22 -6.52 1.61
C VAL A 238 13.43 -5.65 0.63
N VAL A 239 12.86 -4.53 1.09
CA VAL A 239 12.12 -3.63 0.20
C VAL A 239 13.05 -3.04 -0.87
N ASP A 240 14.26 -2.61 -0.50
CA ASP A 240 15.22 -2.04 -1.45
C ASP A 240 15.72 -3.08 -2.48
N ASP A 241 15.98 -4.34 -2.08
CA ASP A 241 16.39 -5.41 -3.01
C ASP A 241 15.29 -5.73 -4.04
N VAL A 242 14.02 -5.75 -3.62
CA VAL A 242 12.90 -5.92 -4.55
C VAL A 242 12.85 -4.77 -5.55
N TYR A 243 13.01 -3.52 -5.11
CA TYR A 243 13.06 -2.38 -6.00
C TYR A 243 14.27 -2.38 -6.94
N GLU A 244 15.45 -2.81 -6.47
CA GLU A 244 16.62 -2.94 -7.32
C GLU A 244 16.40 -3.92 -8.46
N ARG A 245 15.78 -5.08 -8.17
CA ARG A 245 15.45 -6.08 -9.18
C ARG A 245 14.34 -5.61 -10.11
N ALA A 246 13.30 -4.96 -9.59
CA ALA A 246 12.26 -4.35 -10.41
C ALA A 246 12.83 -3.32 -11.40
N VAL A 247 13.79 -2.48 -10.99
CA VAL A 247 14.50 -1.56 -11.90
C VAL A 247 15.27 -2.30 -12.99
N ARG A 248 15.91 -3.43 -12.68
CA ARG A 248 16.57 -4.27 -13.67
C ARG A 248 15.58 -4.86 -14.68
N HIS A 249 14.41 -5.34 -14.24
CA HIS A 249 13.36 -5.84 -15.14
C HIS A 249 12.78 -4.73 -16.02
N LEU A 250 12.55 -3.53 -15.46
CA LEU A 250 12.13 -2.36 -16.24
C LEU A 250 13.16 -1.98 -17.32
N ALA A 251 14.46 -2.13 -17.04
CA ALA A 251 15.51 -1.91 -18.03
C ALA A 251 15.55 -2.99 -19.14
N GLN A 252 14.92 -4.15 -18.88
CA GLN A 252 14.77 -5.28 -19.82
C GLN A 252 13.39 -5.32 -20.48
N ALA A 253 12.64 -4.20 -20.46
CA ALA A 253 11.28 -4.14 -20.98
C ALA A 253 11.16 -4.63 -22.44
N ASN A 254 12.17 -4.40 -23.28
CA ASN A 254 12.19 -4.87 -24.68
C ASN A 254 12.20 -6.40 -24.84
N THR A 255 12.63 -7.12 -23.81
CA THR A 255 12.66 -8.60 -23.79
C THR A 255 11.60 -9.22 -22.89
N LEU A 256 11.16 -8.50 -21.86
CA LEU A 256 10.22 -9.02 -20.85
C LEU A 256 8.79 -8.59 -21.09
N PHE A 257 8.53 -7.53 -21.87
CA PHE A 257 7.17 -7.02 -22.05
C PHE A 257 6.58 -7.58 -23.34
N HIS A 258 5.42 -8.22 -23.21
CA HIS A 258 4.76 -8.92 -24.29
C HIS A 258 3.31 -8.49 -24.41
N ASP A 259 2.79 -8.50 -25.63
CA ASP A 259 1.35 -8.56 -25.85
C ASP A 259 0.92 -10.02 -25.76
N PRO A 260 -0.24 -10.34 -25.17
CA PRO A 260 -0.72 -11.72 -25.15
C PRO A 260 -1.02 -12.19 -26.59
N ALA A 261 -0.54 -13.38 -26.95
CA ALA A 261 -0.70 -13.94 -28.29
C ALA A 261 -2.17 -14.34 -28.63
N GLY A 262 -3.07 -14.28 -27.66
CA GLY A 262 -4.49 -14.55 -27.76
C GLY A 262 -5.20 -14.25 -26.45
N PRO A 263 -6.53 -14.48 -26.37
CA PRO A 263 -7.28 -14.32 -25.13
C PRO A 263 -6.70 -15.23 -24.04
N VAL A 264 -6.59 -14.70 -22.82
CA VAL A 264 -6.22 -15.47 -21.63
C VAL A 264 -7.34 -15.24 -20.61
N PRO A 265 -8.41 -16.07 -20.63
CA PRO A 265 -9.64 -15.82 -19.89
C PRO A 265 -9.42 -15.54 -18.39
N GLU A 266 -8.39 -16.15 -17.81
CA GLU A 266 -7.99 -15.96 -16.42
C GLU A 266 -7.61 -14.50 -16.10
N PHE A 267 -7.20 -13.72 -17.11
CA PHE A 267 -6.68 -12.36 -16.97
C PHE A 267 -7.45 -11.30 -17.79
N ASP A 268 -8.62 -11.63 -18.37
CA ASP A 268 -9.39 -10.69 -19.21
C ASP A 268 -9.76 -9.38 -18.50
N GLY A 269 -9.89 -9.40 -17.17
CA GLY A 269 -10.18 -8.22 -16.34
C GLY A 269 -8.97 -7.37 -15.98
N ALA A 270 -7.75 -7.90 -16.14
CA ALA A 270 -6.53 -7.26 -15.68
C ALA A 270 -5.95 -6.28 -16.71
N HIS A 271 -5.24 -5.25 -16.25
CA HIS A 271 -4.46 -4.38 -17.15
C HIS A 271 -3.23 -5.11 -17.69
N ALA A 272 -2.59 -5.90 -16.84
CA ALA A 272 -1.43 -6.70 -17.16
C ALA A 272 -1.40 -7.93 -16.25
N PHE A 273 -0.53 -8.89 -16.56
CA PHE A 273 -0.26 -10.05 -15.73
C PHE A 273 1.18 -10.52 -15.93
N THR A 274 1.69 -11.30 -14.99
CA THR A 274 3.05 -11.81 -15.02
C THR A 274 3.04 -13.33 -15.07
N LEU A 275 3.80 -13.90 -16.00
CA LEU A 275 4.01 -15.34 -16.09
C LEU A 275 5.47 -15.65 -15.80
N THR A 276 5.74 -16.59 -14.90
CA THR A 276 7.08 -17.16 -14.72
C THR A 276 7.01 -18.68 -14.55
N THR A 277 8.15 -19.37 -14.66
CA THR A 277 8.23 -20.81 -14.44
C THR A 277 8.63 -21.11 -12.98
N PRO A 278 7.91 -22.00 -12.26
CA PRO A 278 6.79 -22.82 -12.72
C PRO A 278 5.47 -22.04 -12.85
N ARG A 279 4.63 -22.45 -13.81
CA ARG A 279 3.29 -21.88 -14.04
C ARG A 279 2.32 -22.26 -12.92
N LYS A 280 1.42 -21.34 -12.56
CA LYS A 280 0.30 -21.61 -11.66
C LYS A 280 -0.82 -22.36 -12.40
N PRO A 281 -1.69 -23.11 -11.68
CA PRO A 281 -2.84 -23.75 -12.30
C PRO A 281 -3.72 -22.72 -13.03
N GLY A 282 -4.03 -23.00 -14.31
CA GLY A 282 -4.80 -22.12 -15.18
C GLY A 282 -3.96 -21.16 -16.03
N GLU A 283 -2.68 -20.98 -15.74
CA GLU A 283 -1.81 -20.17 -16.60
C GLU A 283 -1.47 -20.90 -17.91
N PRO A 284 -1.25 -20.16 -19.02
CA PRO A 284 -0.76 -20.74 -20.25
C PRO A 284 0.56 -21.49 -20.06
N ALA A 285 0.68 -22.67 -20.68
CA ALA A 285 1.92 -23.45 -20.64
C ALA A 285 3.10 -22.65 -21.25
N PRO A 286 4.33 -22.80 -20.72
CA PRO A 286 5.51 -22.11 -21.26
C PRO A 286 5.69 -22.45 -22.73
N SER A 287 5.75 -21.43 -23.59
CA SER A 287 5.87 -21.58 -25.04
C SER A 287 6.47 -20.32 -25.67
N ALA A 288 6.74 -20.34 -26.98
CA ALA A 288 7.16 -19.13 -27.69
C ALA A 288 6.08 -18.02 -27.70
N ALA A 289 4.81 -18.40 -27.60
CA ALA A 289 3.67 -17.48 -27.51
C ALA A 289 3.48 -16.91 -26.09
N PHE A 290 3.88 -17.67 -25.07
CA PHE A 290 3.80 -17.30 -23.66
C PHE A 290 5.13 -17.61 -22.95
N PRO A 291 6.21 -16.88 -23.27
CA PRO A 291 7.47 -16.96 -22.53
C PRO A 291 7.29 -16.43 -21.11
N ASP A 292 8.31 -16.57 -20.26
CA ASP A 292 8.36 -15.86 -18.98
C ASP A 292 8.47 -14.35 -19.23
N GLY A 293 7.58 -13.57 -18.62
CA GLY A 293 7.56 -12.13 -18.80
C GLY A 293 6.31 -11.46 -18.23
N CYS A 294 6.18 -10.16 -18.51
CA CYS A 294 5.04 -9.32 -18.17
C CYS A 294 4.19 -9.10 -19.42
N PHE A 295 2.90 -9.40 -19.35
CA PHE A 295 1.97 -9.33 -20.46
C PHE A 295 0.99 -8.19 -20.24
N PHE A 296 0.81 -7.33 -21.25
CA PHE A 296 -0.04 -6.14 -21.16
C PHE A 296 -1.30 -6.33 -22.02
N ASN A 297 -2.46 -6.32 -21.38
CA ASN A 297 -3.75 -6.48 -22.07
C ASN A 297 -4.15 -5.18 -22.77
N PRO A 298 -5.08 -5.20 -23.75
CA PRO A 298 -5.66 -3.99 -24.32
C PRO A 298 -6.23 -3.02 -23.28
N ARG A 299 -6.71 -3.54 -22.15
CA ARG A 299 -7.19 -2.76 -21.00
C ARG A 299 -6.12 -1.84 -20.37
N TYR A 300 -4.84 -2.11 -20.60
CA TYR A 300 -3.74 -1.23 -20.21
C TYR A 300 -3.78 0.13 -20.92
N LEU A 301 -4.39 0.20 -22.11
CA LEU A 301 -4.54 1.44 -22.88
C LEU A 301 -5.85 2.16 -22.53
N ALA A 302 -6.94 1.41 -22.36
CA ALA A 302 -8.24 1.94 -21.99
C ALA A 302 -8.99 0.98 -21.06
N GLY A 303 -9.35 1.46 -19.88
CA GLY A 303 -10.21 0.76 -18.93
C GLY A 303 -11.70 0.96 -19.24
N ALA A 304 -12.55 0.47 -18.35
CA ALA A 304 -14.00 0.65 -18.45
C ALA A 304 -14.44 2.14 -18.40
N GLU A 305 -13.62 3.00 -17.78
CA GLU A 305 -13.91 4.42 -17.58
C GLU A 305 -13.22 5.34 -18.61
N GLY A 306 -12.50 4.76 -19.58
CA GLY A 306 -11.79 5.51 -20.62
C GLY A 306 -10.28 5.23 -20.65
N PRO A 307 -9.49 6.11 -21.29
CA PRO A 307 -8.05 5.94 -21.42
C PRO A 307 -7.34 5.83 -20.07
N VAL A 308 -6.42 4.87 -19.96
CA VAL A 308 -5.58 4.74 -18.77
C VAL A 308 -4.50 5.81 -18.79
N GLY A 309 -4.43 6.59 -17.72
CA GLY A 309 -3.47 7.66 -17.53
C GLY A 309 -2.02 7.18 -17.50
N THR A 310 -1.12 8.08 -17.86
CA THR A 310 0.30 7.76 -18.01
C THR A 310 0.94 7.34 -16.68
N ARG A 311 0.50 7.90 -15.54
CA ARG A 311 1.06 7.50 -14.24
C ARG A 311 0.56 6.13 -13.84
N LYS A 312 -0.72 5.84 -14.03
CA LYS A 312 -1.29 4.50 -13.81
C LYS A 312 -0.57 3.46 -14.66
N GLN A 313 -0.31 3.75 -15.94
CA GLN A 313 0.48 2.89 -16.83
C GLN A 313 1.87 2.57 -16.25
N MET A 314 2.62 3.59 -15.80
CA MET A 314 3.93 3.39 -15.15
C MET A 314 3.83 2.52 -13.90
N VAL A 315 2.82 2.73 -13.07
CA VAL A 315 2.58 1.95 -11.85
C VAL A 315 2.25 0.50 -12.18
N VAL A 316 1.42 0.24 -13.18
CA VAL A 316 1.08 -1.13 -13.63
C VAL A 316 2.33 -1.84 -14.15
N ALA A 317 3.17 -1.18 -14.97
CA ALA A 317 4.42 -1.77 -15.45
C ALA A 317 5.39 -2.12 -14.30
N LEU A 318 5.49 -1.25 -13.29
CA LEU A 318 6.24 -1.54 -12.06
C LEU A 318 5.64 -2.74 -11.32
N HIS A 319 4.32 -2.77 -11.14
CA HIS A 319 3.60 -3.80 -10.40
C HIS A 319 3.92 -5.20 -10.96
N GLU A 320 3.85 -5.37 -12.27
CA GLU A 320 4.23 -6.63 -12.93
C GLU A 320 5.71 -6.96 -12.75
N CYS A 321 6.60 -5.96 -12.87
CA CYS A 321 8.02 -6.18 -12.62
C CYS A 321 8.29 -6.67 -11.19
N VAL A 322 7.48 -6.27 -10.20
CA VAL A 322 7.59 -6.70 -8.80
C VAL A 322 7.16 -8.17 -8.65
N HIS A 323 6.09 -8.61 -9.32
CA HIS A 323 5.75 -10.05 -9.38
C HIS A 323 6.92 -10.86 -9.95
N PHE A 324 7.56 -10.35 -11.00
CA PHE A 324 8.66 -11.05 -11.67
C PHE A 324 9.90 -11.23 -10.77
N VAL A 325 10.09 -10.37 -9.75
CA VAL A 325 11.22 -10.48 -8.82
C VAL A 325 11.18 -11.79 -8.02
N GLN A 326 10.00 -12.22 -7.59
CA GLN A 326 9.79 -13.45 -6.83
C GLN A 326 8.38 -14.03 -7.06
N ASN A 327 8.15 -14.54 -8.28
CA ASN A 327 6.92 -15.16 -8.81
C ASN A 327 5.78 -15.47 -7.80
N ASP A 328 6.01 -16.46 -6.94
CA ASP A 328 4.98 -17.03 -6.06
C ASP A 328 4.95 -16.38 -4.68
N ASN A 329 6.00 -15.62 -4.36
CA ASN A 329 6.18 -15.01 -3.05
C ASN A 329 5.55 -13.62 -2.98
N ILE A 330 5.35 -12.97 -4.13
CA ILE A 330 4.68 -11.68 -4.22
C ILE A 330 3.39 -11.86 -5.03
N ALA A 331 2.26 -11.65 -4.37
CA ALA A 331 0.92 -11.85 -4.90
C ALA A 331 0.06 -10.58 -4.77
N ASP A 332 -0.97 -10.47 -5.60
CA ASP A 332 -1.93 -9.36 -5.58
C ASP A 332 -2.79 -9.37 -4.32
N ASN A 333 -3.18 -10.58 -3.90
CA ASN A 333 -4.09 -10.78 -2.77
C ASN A 333 -3.39 -10.77 -1.41
N ALA A 334 -2.07 -10.65 -1.37
CA ALA A 334 -1.34 -10.51 -0.12
C ALA A 334 -1.61 -9.11 0.44
N THR A 335 -2.27 -9.03 1.58
CA THR A 335 -2.59 -7.74 2.22
C THR A 335 -1.50 -7.39 3.23
N GLN A 336 -0.91 -6.20 3.11
CA GLN A 336 -0.04 -5.61 4.13
C GLN A 336 1.10 -6.55 4.58
N THR A 337 1.83 -7.09 3.61
CA THR A 337 3.04 -7.88 3.85
C THR A 337 4.06 -7.60 2.76
N LEU A 338 5.33 -8.01 2.97
CA LEU A 338 6.37 -8.00 1.93
C LEU A 338 6.05 -8.89 0.72
N SER A 339 4.97 -9.68 0.79
CA SER A 339 4.43 -10.46 -0.32
C SER A 339 3.39 -9.67 -1.13
N SER A 340 3.12 -8.40 -0.83
CA SER A 340 2.10 -7.61 -1.53
C SER A 340 2.68 -6.81 -2.67
N ALA A 341 2.38 -7.16 -3.93
CA ALA A 341 2.78 -6.37 -5.09
C ALA A 341 2.21 -4.95 -5.02
N HIS A 342 0.94 -4.82 -4.60
CA HIS A 342 0.31 -3.52 -4.36
C HIS A 342 1.05 -2.69 -3.32
N GLY A 343 1.57 -3.29 -2.24
CA GLY A 343 2.37 -2.58 -1.24
C GLY A 343 3.59 -1.88 -1.84
N TYR A 344 4.28 -2.53 -2.79
CA TYR A 344 5.42 -1.94 -3.50
C TYR A 344 5.00 -0.80 -4.42
N SER A 345 3.92 -0.97 -5.17
CA SER A 345 3.36 0.04 -6.07
C SER A 345 2.88 1.28 -5.29
N ASP A 346 2.10 1.08 -4.22
CA ASP A 346 1.54 2.15 -3.37
C ASP A 346 2.65 2.95 -2.68
N PHE A 347 3.71 2.29 -2.19
CA PHE A 347 4.82 2.99 -1.57
C PHE A 347 5.60 3.84 -2.59
N VAL A 348 5.77 3.38 -3.83
CA VAL A 348 6.36 4.19 -4.90
C VAL A 348 5.49 5.41 -5.21
N ILE A 349 4.16 5.23 -5.29
CA ILE A 349 3.22 6.34 -5.48
C ILE A 349 3.37 7.36 -4.35
N PHE A 350 3.46 6.92 -3.10
CA PHE A 350 3.66 7.81 -1.96
C PHE A 350 5.00 8.56 -2.05
N CYS A 351 6.05 7.84 -2.42
CA CYS A 351 7.38 8.42 -2.57
C CYS A 351 7.44 9.50 -3.66
N ALA A 352 6.67 9.34 -4.73
CA ALA A 352 6.61 10.30 -5.83
C ALA A 352 5.63 11.46 -5.55
N PHE A 353 4.43 11.13 -5.09
CA PHE A 353 3.27 12.04 -5.12
C PHE A 353 2.74 12.42 -3.74
N GLY A 354 3.21 11.77 -2.66
CA GLY A 354 2.74 12.04 -1.30
C GLY A 354 1.33 11.52 -1.01
N ARG A 355 0.84 10.56 -1.80
CA ARG A 355 -0.47 9.89 -1.63
C ARG A 355 -0.32 8.38 -1.89
N MET A 356 -1.30 7.59 -1.47
CA MET A 356 -1.21 6.12 -1.52
C MET A 356 -1.82 5.49 -2.78
N ALA A 357 -2.48 6.26 -3.64
CA ALA A 357 -3.16 5.72 -4.83
C ALA A 357 -3.20 6.76 -5.97
N ILE A 358 -3.42 6.26 -7.18
CA ILE A 358 -3.61 7.03 -8.42
C ILE A 358 -4.89 6.49 -9.08
N SER A 359 -5.75 7.37 -9.61
CA SER A 359 -6.93 6.94 -10.37
C SER A 359 -6.55 6.41 -11.75
N ASP A 360 -7.46 5.71 -12.41
CA ASP A 360 -7.18 5.16 -13.74
C ASP A 360 -6.98 6.27 -14.80
N SER A 361 -7.53 7.46 -14.59
CA SER A 361 -7.38 8.63 -15.49
C SER A 361 -6.07 9.42 -15.33
N GLU A 362 -5.27 9.13 -14.31
CA GLU A 362 -4.01 9.84 -13.98
C GLU A 362 -2.77 9.07 -14.43
#